data_AF-K1VBP4-F1
#
_entry.id   AF-K1VBP4-F1
#
_cell.length_a   1.000
_cell.length_b   1.000
_cell.length_c   1.000
_cell.angle_alpha   90.00
_cell.angle_beta   90.00
_cell.angle_gamma   90.00
#
_symmetry.space_group_name_H-M   'P 1'
#
loop_
_entity.id
_entity.type
_entity.pdbx_description
1 polymer ?
#
loop_
_entity_poly.entity_id
_entity_poly.type
_entity_poly.pdbx_seq_one_letter_code
_entity_poly.pdbx_strand_id
1 'polypeptide(L)'
;MQKAFNNIEQSDPLFADLFTDIDLYSNRLGTGDQKQSDTISNLIKEIDKADLLNSDAEILGNAYEYLIGQFASETGKKAGEFYTPQAVSKILTRIAIAGQEDRKGLSVYDPCMGSGSLLLNAKKYAKEPNYY
;
A
#
# COMPACT_ATOMS: atom_id res chain seq x y z
N MET A 1 0.30 19.73 8.83
CA MET A 1 0.12 18.44 8.13
C MET A 1 -0.89 18.54 7.00
N GLN A 2 -2.13 19.01 7.22
CA GLN A 2 -3.14 19.14 6.16
C GLN A 2 -2.64 19.84 4.88
N LYS A 3 -1.94 20.97 5.02
CA LYS A 3 -1.34 21.68 3.87
C LYS A 3 -0.38 20.81 3.05
N ALA A 4 0.36 19.90 3.69
CA ALA A 4 1.29 19.00 3.01
C ALA A 4 0.55 17.95 2.18
N PHE A 5 -0.54 17.36 2.70
CA PHE A 5 -1.39 16.45 1.94
C PHE A 5 -2.00 17.16 0.72
N ASN A 6 -2.59 18.34 0.93
CA ASN A 6 -3.17 19.12 -0.17
C ASN A 6 -2.14 19.46 -1.26
N ASN A 7 -0.89 19.76 -0.87
CA ASN A 7 0.18 20.03 -1.83
C ASN A 7 0.52 18.80 -2.69
N ILE A 8 0.49 17.60 -2.10
CA ILE A 8 0.75 16.35 -2.84
C ILE A 8 -0.41 16.05 -3.79
N GLU A 9 -1.67 16.16 -3.33
CA GLU A 9 -2.85 15.90 -4.16
C GLU A 9 -2.95 16.87 -5.35
N GLN A 10 -2.47 18.10 -5.19
CA GLN A 10 -2.45 19.12 -6.26
C GLN A 10 -1.22 19.01 -7.18
N SER A 11 -0.24 18.17 -6.85
CA SER A 11 1.02 18.09 -7.60
C SER A 11 0.90 17.32 -8.91
N ASP A 12 0.06 16.29 -8.95
CA ASP A 12 -0.18 15.46 -10.13
C ASP A 12 -1.58 14.84 -10.03
N PRO A 13 -2.35 14.74 -11.13
CA PRO A 13 -3.65 14.05 -11.14
C PRO A 13 -3.61 12.62 -10.59
N LEU A 14 -2.47 11.93 -10.66
CA LEU A 14 -2.26 10.61 -10.07
C LEU A 14 -2.49 10.58 -8.55
N PHE A 15 -2.23 11.70 -7.87
CA PHE A 15 -2.33 11.81 -6.41
C PHE A 15 -3.64 12.44 -5.95
N ALA A 16 -4.55 12.78 -6.86
CA ALA A 16 -5.85 13.35 -6.50
C ALA A 16 -6.60 12.43 -5.53
N ASP A 17 -7.21 13.03 -4.50
CA ASP A 17 -8.03 12.39 -3.46
C ASP A 17 -7.32 11.34 -2.58
N LEU A 18 -5.99 11.19 -2.70
CA LEU A 18 -5.20 10.16 -2.01
C LEU A 18 -5.35 10.18 -0.47
N PHE A 19 -5.58 11.35 0.15
CA PHE A 19 -5.64 11.49 1.60
C PHE A 19 -7.05 11.82 2.11
N THR A 20 -8.09 11.67 1.28
CA THR A 20 -9.49 12.05 1.60
C THR A 20 -10.03 11.35 2.84
N ASP A 21 -9.62 10.10 3.08
CA ASP A 21 -10.07 9.31 4.23
C ASP A 21 -9.35 9.66 5.54
N ILE A 22 -8.33 10.54 5.52
CA ILE A 22 -7.56 10.91 6.70
C ILE A 22 -8.18 12.11 7.42
N ASP A 23 -8.83 11.84 8.55
CA ASP A 23 -9.33 12.88 9.47
C ASP A 23 -8.31 13.21 10.57
N LEU A 24 -7.56 14.29 10.37
CA LEU A 24 -6.56 14.80 11.33
C LEU A 24 -7.17 15.43 12.59
N TYR A 25 -8.48 15.66 12.63
CA TYR A 25 -9.20 16.28 13.74
C TYR A 25 -10.12 15.30 14.47
N SER A 26 -9.97 14.00 14.18
CA SER A 26 -10.80 12.96 14.77
C SER A 26 -10.64 12.90 16.28
N ASN A 27 -11.76 12.80 17.00
CA ASN A 27 -11.76 12.57 18.45
C ASN A 27 -11.10 11.22 18.84
N ARG A 28 -10.91 10.31 17.88
CA ARG A 28 -10.20 9.04 18.09
C ARG A 28 -8.70 9.24 18.30
N LEU A 29 -8.14 10.38 17.86
CA LEU A 29 -6.74 10.76 18.07
C LEU A 29 -6.51 11.40 19.45
N GLY A 30 -7.57 11.66 20.20
CA GLY A 30 -7.55 12.32 21.50
C GLY A 30 -8.54 13.48 21.57
N THR A 31 -8.95 13.83 22.79
CA THR A 31 -9.88 14.94 23.04
C THR A 31 -9.14 16.27 23.05
N GLY A 32 -9.46 17.14 22.07
CA GLY A 32 -8.94 18.49 21.93
C GLY A 32 -7.69 18.60 21.07
N ASP A 33 -7.53 19.76 20.41
CA ASP A 33 -6.54 20.02 19.36
C ASP A 33 -5.10 19.67 19.77
N GLN A 34 -4.73 19.95 21.03
CA GLN A 34 -3.39 19.65 21.54
C GLN A 34 -3.12 18.15 21.56
N LYS A 35 -4.05 17.34 22.10
CA LYS A 35 -3.87 15.88 22.16
C LYS A 35 -3.84 15.25 20.78
N GLN A 36 -4.67 15.73 19.86
CA GLN A 36 -4.67 15.25 18.47
C GLN A 36 -3.33 15.54 17.81
N SER A 37 -2.82 16.76 17.96
CA SER A 37 -1.51 17.18 17.45
C SER A 37 -0.37 16.37 18.05
N ASP A 38 -0.40 16.11 19.36
CA ASP A 38 0.60 15.32 20.06
C ASP A 38 0.62 13.87 19.58
N THR A 39 -0.56 13.24 19.43
CA THR A 39 -0.68 11.86 18.92
C THR A 39 -0.12 11.74 17.52
N ILE A 40 -0.49 12.67 16.62
CA ILE A 40 0.03 12.71 15.25
C ILE A 40 1.55 12.94 15.25
N SER A 41 2.03 13.90 16.05
CA SER A 41 3.48 14.21 16.14
C SER A 41 4.28 13.00 16.62
N ASN A 42 3.76 12.27 17.62
CA ASN A 42 4.41 11.07 18.13
C ASN A 42 4.45 9.96 17.07
N LEU A 43 3.37 9.76 16.31
CA LEU A 43 3.36 8.80 15.21
C LEU A 43 4.43 9.15 14.15
N ILE A 44 4.54 10.41 13.75
CA ILE A 44 5.57 10.84 12.80
C ILE A 44 6.97 10.55 13.35
N LYS A 45 7.23 10.83 14.62
CA LYS A 45 8.52 10.56 15.26
C LYS A 45 8.86 9.07 15.28
N GLU A 46 7.87 8.19 15.44
CA GLU A 46 8.10 6.75 15.34
C GLU A 46 8.43 6.33 13.90
N ILE A 47 7.75 6.90 12.90
CA ILE A 47 8.04 6.65 11.47
C ILE A 47 9.44 7.16 11.09
N ASP A 48 9.85 8.33 11.61
CA ASP A 48 11.16 8.96 11.35
C ASP A 48 12.36 8.13 11.84
N LYS A 49 12.13 7.20 12.78
CA LYS A 49 13.17 6.25 13.21
C LYS A 49 13.55 5.24 12.12
N ALA A 50 12.67 5.03 11.14
CA ALA A 50 12.96 4.17 10.00
C ALA A 50 13.65 4.98 8.89
N ASP A 51 14.74 4.43 8.34
CA ASP A 51 15.41 5.05 7.19
C ASP A 51 14.62 4.78 5.91
N LEU A 52 13.60 5.59 5.65
CA LEU A 52 12.73 5.42 4.48
C LEU A 52 13.33 5.96 3.18
N LEU A 53 14.32 6.85 3.25
CA LEU A 53 14.86 7.54 2.07
C LEU A 53 16.06 6.81 1.45
N ASN A 54 16.83 6.08 2.26
CA ASN A 54 17.99 5.33 1.76
C ASN A 54 17.75 3.81 1.70
N SER A 55 16.57 3.34 2.11
CA SER A 55 16.19 1.93 1.99
C SER A 55 15.86 1.54 0.56
N ASP A 56 16.14 0.27 0.23
CA ASP A 56 15.76 -0.31 -1.06
C ASP A 56 14.23 -0.31 -1.23
N ALA A 57 13.76 0.04 -2.43
CA ALA A 57 12.34 0.09 -2.75
C ALA A 57 11.63 -1.27 -2.56
N GLU A 58 12.31 -2.38 -2.75
CA GLU A 58 11.79 -3.72 -2.46
C GLU A 58 11.56 -3.92 -0.96
N ILE A 59 12.47 -3.44 -0.11
CA ILE A 59 12.33 -3.53 1.35
C ILE A 59 11.12 -2.70 1.80
N LEU A 60 11.01 -1.46 1.30
CA LEU A 60 9.87 -0.59 1.62
C LEU A 60 8.55 -1.18 1.11
N GLY A 61 8.54 -1.74 -0.10
CA GLY A 61 7.37 -2.43 -0.66
C GLY A 61 6.94 -3.63 0.20
N ASN A 62 7.88 -4.49 0.59
CA ASN A 62 7.59 -5.65 1.44
C ASN A 62 7.08 -5.21 2.84
N ALA A 63 7.63 -4.14 3.41
CA ALA A 63 7.16 -3.58 4.68
C ALA A 63 5.72 -3.02 4.55
N TYR A 64 5.42 -2.33 3.46
CA TYR A 64 4.08 -1.83 3.18
C TYR A 64 3.06 -2.97 2.98
N GLU A 65 3.42 -4.02 2.21
CA GLU A 65 2.58 -5.22 2.06
C GLU A 65 2.35 -5.94 3.40
N TYR A 66 3.35 -5.96 4.28
CA TYR A 66 3.19 -6.52 5.62
C TYR A 66 2.15 -5.74 6.44
N LEU A 67 2.20 -4.41 6.43
CA LEU A 67 1.23 -3.57 7.14
C LEU A 67 -0.20 -3.78 6.62
N ILE A 68 -0.40 -3.85 5.30
CA ILE A 68 -1.70 -4.18 4.69
C ILE A 68 -2.20 -5.54 5.21
N GLY A 69 -1.33 -6.55 5.24
CA GLY A 69 -1.66 -7.88 5.75
C GLY A 69 -2.06 -7.87 7.22
N GLN A 70 -1.37 -7.10 8.06
CA GLN A 70 -1.74 -6.92 9.48
C GLN A 70 -3.13 -6.29 9.60
N PHE A 71 -3.40 -5.18 8.90
CA PHE A 71 -4.70 -4.52 8.91
C PHE A 71 -5.84 -5.45 8.45
N ALA A 72 -5.61 -6.25 7.41
CA ALA A 72 -6.59 -7.22 6.93
C ALA A 72 -6.87 -8.32 7.96
N SER A 73 -5.84 -8.77 8.70
CA SER A 73 -5.98 -9.79 9.73
C SER A 73 -6.76 -9.29 10.97
N GLU A 74 -6.59 -8.01 11.33
CA GLU A 74 -7.23 -7.39 12.50
C GLU A 74 -8.68 -6.98 12.24
N THR A 75 -9.05 -6.65 11.00
CA THR A 75 -10.40 -6.14 10.64
C THR A 75 -11.47 -7.22 10.45
N GLY A 76 -11.11 -8.50 10.46
CA GLY A 76 -12.04 -9.63 10.48
C GLY A 76 -12.76 -9.97 9.15
N LYS A 77 -13.83 -10.76 9.22
CA LYS A 77 -14.45 -11.53 8.11
C LYS A 77 -14.96 -10.74 6.89
N LYS A 78 -15.07 -9.40 6.94
CA LYS A 78 -15.46 -8.57 5.78
C LYS A 78 -14.26 -8.14 4.90
N ALA A 79 -13.02 -8.47 5.30
CA ALA A 79 -11.80 -8.07 4.59
C ALA A 79 -11.37 -9.01 3.45
N GLY A 80 -12.10 -10.12 3.21
CA GLY A 80 -11.72 -11.11 2.18
C GLY A 80 -11.67 -10.56 0.75
N GLU A 81 -12.41 -9.48 0.48
CA GLU A 81 -12.40 -8.75 -0.81
C GLU A 81 -11.27 -7.70 -0.88
N PHE A 82 -10.62 -7.38 0.24
CA PHE A 82 -9.63 -6.30 0.33
C PHE A 82 -8.19 -6.78 0.20
N TYR A 83 -7.87 -7.98 0.70
CA TYR A 83 -6.50 -8.50 0.71
C TYR A 83 -6.46 -10.01 0.46
N THR A 84 -5.61 -10.40 -0.49
CA THR A 84 -5.31 -11.82 -0.73
C THR A 84 -3.99 -12.18 -0.02
N PRO A 85 -4.00 -13.16 0.92
CA PRO A 85 -2.79 -13.57 1.62
C PRO A 85 -1.64 -13.96 0.67
N GLN A 86 -0.42 -13.55 1.02
CA GLN A 86 0.76 -13.71 0.17
C GLN A 86 0.96 -15.14 -0.38
N ALA A 87 0.74 -16.16 0.45
CA ALA A 87 0.89 -17.56 0.04
C ALA A 87 -0.10 -17.95 -1.07
N VAL A 88 -1.34 -17.45 -1.00
CA VAL A 88 -2.36 -17.66 -2.02
C VAL A 88 -2.02 -16.85 -3.27
N SER A 89 -1.65 -15.57 -3.10
CA SER A 89 -1.27 -14.69 -4.21
C SER A 89 -0.12 -15.26 -5.03
N LYS A 90 0.92 -15.78 -4.37
CA LYS A 90 2.04 -16.46 -5.02
C LYS A 90 1.58 -17.62 -5.90
N ILE A 91 0.71 -18.49 -5.40
CA ILE A 91 0.25 -19.66 -6.15
C ILE A 91 -0.58 -19.21 -7.36
N LEU A 92 -1.56 -18.33 -7.15
CA LEU A 92 -2.44 -17.83 -8.20
C LEU A 92 -1.64 -17.14 -9.31
N THR A 93 -0.72 -16.24 -8.96
CA THR A 93 0.12 -15.55 -9.94
C THR A 93 0.97 -16.53 -10.73
N ARG A 94 1.66 -17.48 -10.06
CA ARG A 94 2.52 -18.44 -10.75
C ARG A 94 1.75 -19.34 -11.72
N ILE A 95 0.50 -19.68 -11.39
CA ILE A 95 -0.38 -20.42 -12.31
C ILE A 95 -0.78 -19.52 -13.48
N ALA A 96 -1.20 -18.27 -13.21
CA ALA A 96 -1.69 -17.35 -14.23
C ALA A 96 -0.63 -16.98 -15.28
N ILE A 97 0.63 -16.84 -14.87
CA ILE A 97 1.74 -16.45 -15.76
C ILE A 97 2.59 -17.62 -16.25
N ALA A 98 2.21 -18.86 -15.93
CA ALA A 98 3.00 -20.05 -16.25
C ALA A 98 3.29 -20.14 -17.77
N GLY A 99 4.57 -20.25 -18.12
CA GLY A 99 5.02 -20.27 -19.52
C GLY A 99 5.05 -18.91 -20.21
N GLN A 100 4.76 -17.83 -19.49
CA GLN A 100 4.81 -16.43 -19.96
C GLN A 100 5.74 -15.57 -19.10
N GLU A 101 6.59 -16.15 -18.26
CA GLU A 101 7.45 -15.43 -17.32
C GLU A 101 8.46 -14.50 -18.05
N ASP A 102 8.89 -14.90 -19.25
CA ASP A 102 9.80 -14.14 -20.13
C ASP A 102 9.06 -13.19 -21.10
N ARG A 103 7.72 -13.07 -21.00
CA ARG A 103 6.93 -12.24 -21.91
C ARG A 103 7.05 -10.76 -21.55
N LYS A 104 7.65 -9.98 -22.45
CA LYS A 104 7.63 -8.51 -22.40
C LYS A 104 6.21 -7.97 -22.59
N GLY A 105 5.86 -6.93 -21.84
CA GLY A 105 4.53 -6.30 -21.92
C GLY A 105 3.40 -7.23 -21.48
N LEU A 106 3.65 -8.08 -20.49
CA LEU A 106 2.62 -8.94 -19.89
C LEU A 106 1.51 -8.05 -19.30
N SER A 107 0.31 -8.18 -19.85
CA SER A 107 -0.88 -7.49 -19.35
C SER A 107 -1.61 -8.40 -18.36
N VAL A 108 -1.88 -7.88 -17.16
CA VAL A 108 -2.54 -8.61 -16.08
C VAL A 108 -3.74 -7.79 -15.62
N TYR A 109 -4.87 -8.46 -15.40
CA TYR A 109 -6.12 -7.83 -15.03
C TYR A 109 -6.77 -8.58 -13.86
N ASP A 110 -7.21 -7.83 -12.86
CA ASP A 110 -8.00 -8.33 -11.73
C ASP A 110 -9.18 -7.37 -11.49
N PRO A 111 -10.43 -7.79 -11.76
CA PRO A 111 -11.61 -6.94 -11.60
C PRO A 111 -11.94 -6.61 -10.14
N CYS A 112 -11.36 -7.34 -9.18
CA CYS A 112 -11.62 -7.22 -7.75
C CYS A 112 -10.32 -7.07 -6.96
N MET A 113 -9.38 -6.26 -7.49
CA MET A 113 -8.00 -6.21 -7.00
C MET A 113 -7.83 -5.76 -5.55
N GLY A 114 -8.83 -5.11 -4.95
CA GLY A 114 -8.78 -4.62 -3.57
C GLY A 114 -7.55 -3.75 -3.32
N SER A 115 -6.70 -4.17 -2.38
CA SER A 115 -5.40 -3.55 -2.07
C SER A 115 -4.36 -3.59 -3.20
N GLY A 116 -4.60 -4.34 -4.28
CA GLY A 116 -3.68 -4.51 -5.40
C GLY A 116 -2.51 -5.46 -5.13
N SER A 117 -2.34 -5.98 -3.90
CA SER A 117 -1.21 -6.84 -3.52
C SER A 117 -1.07 -8.10 -4.39
N LEU A 118 -2.20 -8.66 -4.87
CA LEU A 118 -2.18 -9.79 -5.79
C LEU A 118 -1.52 -9.43 -7.13
N LEU A 119 -1.86 -8.28 -7.71
CA LEU A 119 -1.29 -7.82 -8.98
C LEU A 119 0.20 -7.51 -8.88
N LEU A 120 0.66 -7.01 -7.73
CA LEU A 120 2.10 -6.76 -7.49
C LEU A 120 2.94 -8.04 -7.57
N ASN A 121 2.35 -9.20 -7.25
CA ASN A 121 3.05 -10.48 -7.42
C ASN A 121 3.35 -10.78 -8.89
N ALA A 122 2.53 -10.30 -9.85
CA ALA A 122 2.83 -10.49 -11.26
C ALA A 122 4.12 -9.76 -11.67
N LYS A 123 4.32 -8.53 -11.17
CA LYS A 123 5.59 -7.80 -11.33
C LYS A 123 6.76 -8.56 -10.68
N LYS A 124 6.53 -9.19 -9.54
CA LYS A 124 7.56 -9.95 -8.78
C LYS A 124 8.02 -11.23 -9.49
N TYR A 125 7.12 -11.93 -10.18
CA TYR A 125 7.42 -13.23 -10.80
C TYR A 125 7.64 -13.15 -12.32
N ALA A 126 7.29 -12.04 -12.97
CA ALA A 126 7.72 -11.77 -14.33
C ALA A 126 9.22 -11.50 -14.35
N LYS A 127 9.94 -12.06 -15.32
CA LYS A 127 11.37 -11.78 -15.53
C LYS A 127 11.59 -10.48 -16.30
N GLU A 128 10.60 -10.08 -17.10
CA GLU A 128 10.58 -8.82 -17.85
C GLU A 128 9.37 -7.97 -17.39
N PRO A 129 9.37 -7.46 -16.13
CA PRO A 129 8.21 -6.77 -15.56
C PRO A 129 7.99 -5.35 -16.10
N ASN A 130 8.99 -4.79 -16.77
CA ASN A 130 8.91 -3.45 -17.33
C ASN A 130 8.32 -3.50 -18.74
N TYR A 131 7.57 -2.47 -19.09
CA TYR A 131 6.92 -2.35 -20.41
C TYR A 131 7.91 -1.96 -21.53
N TYR A 132 9.14 -1.55 -21.17
CA TYR A 132 10.20 -1.05 -22.05
C TYR A 132 11.46 -1.89 -21.91
#